data_AF-A0A2G9N038-F1
#
_entry.id   AF-A0A2G9N038-F1
#
_cell.length_a   1.000
_cell.length_b   1.000
_cell.length_c   1.000
_cell.angle_alpha   90.00
_cell.angle_beta   90.00
_cell.angle_gamma   90.00
#
_symmetry.space_group_name_H-M   'P 1'
#
loop_
_entity.id
_entity.type
_entity.pdbx_description
1 polymer ?
#
loop_
_entity_poly.entity_id
_entity_poly.type
_entity_poly.pdbx_seq_one_letter_code
_entity_poly.pdbx_strand_id
1 'polypeptide(L)'
;MNSLRGVETLKGGRAPLMGMKLDLVCMGHILYDVRCYVDHLPKPDKTALIQSPIETSGGGSAANVAVNSAMLGMKAGIIGNVGSDHQGDFLLSNFRKFGVDVSQVKRMRGNSGTAIVVVDKSAEVEVIESVGVRKRRERLMNGILQMQDFCT
;
A
#
# COMPACT_ATOMS: atom_id res chain seq x y z
N MET A 1 -30.82 -16.17 -52.02
CA MET A 1 -29.48 -16.71 -51.72
C MET A 1 -28.59 -15.56 -51.29
N ASN A 2 -28.51 -15.31 -49.98
CA ASN A 2 -27.59 -14.30 -49.41
C ASN A 2 -26.24 -14.98 -49.19
N SER A 3 -25.21 -14.52 -49.91
CA SER A 3 -23.86 -15.07 -49.85
C SER A 3 -22.97 -14.26 -48.90
N LEU A 4 -22.54 -14.94 -47.83
CA LEU A 4 -21.16 -15.03 -47.30
C LEU A 4 -20.48 -13.79 -46.69
N ARG A 5 -20.36 -13.87 -45.35
CA ARG A 5 -19.16 -13.70 -44.51
C ARG A 5 -17.95 -12.95 -45.11
N GLY A 6 -17.56 -11.87 -44.43
CA GLY A 6 -16.18 -11.36 -44.38
C GLY A 6 -15.72 -11.24 -42.93
N VAL A 7 -14.81 -12.12 -42.52
CA VAL A 7 -14.01 -12.05 -41.28
C VAL A 7 -12.66 -11.42 -41.65
N GLU A 8 -12.02 -10.76 -40.66
CA GLU A 8 -10.63 -10.25 -40.60
C GLU A 8 -10.45 -8.79 -41.07
N THR A 9 -9.85 -7.88 -40.29
CA THR A 9 -8.54 -8.02 -39.61
C THR A 9 -8.43 -7.15 -38.36
N LEU A 10 -7.78 -7.74 -37.35
CA LEU A 10 -7.28 -7.12 -36.12
C LEU A 10 -6.27 -6.00 -36.45
N LYS A 11 -6.51 -4.77 -35.97
CA LYS A 11 -5.46 -3.78 -35.78
C LYS A 11 -5.38 -3.43 -34.30
N GLY A 12 -4.30 -3.90 -33.69
CA GLY A 12 -3.93 -3.65 -32.31
C GLY A 12 -3.72 -2.17 -32.04
N GLY A 13 -4.66 -1.59 -31.30
CA GLY A 13 -4.42 -0.51 -30.37
C GLY A 13 -5.16 -0.90 -29.10
N ARG A 14 -4.46 -1.10 -27.98
CA ARG A 14 -5.15 -1.24 -26.69
C ARG A 14 -5.96 0.04 -26.50
N ALA A 15 -7.28 -0.08 -26.55
CA ALA A 15 -8.18 0.98 -26.12
C ALA A 15 -7.73 1.44 -24.72
N PRO A 16 -7.81 2.74 -24.40
CA PRO A 16 -7.59 3.20 -23.03
C PRO A 16 -8.55 2.41 -22.14
N LEU A 17 -8.04 1.83 -21.05
CA LEU A 17 -8.83 1.07 -20.08
C LEU A 17 -9.79 2.04 -19.36
N MET A 18 -10.86 2.42 -20.06
CA MET A 18 -11.96 3.22 -19.54
C MET A 18 -12.77 2.32 -18.60
N GLY A 19 -12.72 2.62 -17.30
CA GLY A 19 -13.73 2.21 -16.34
C GLY A 19 -13.72 0.75 -15.89
N MET A 20 -12.60 0.23 -15.36
CA MET A 20 -12.74 -0.87 -14.40
C MET A 20 -13.25 -0.30 -13.07
N LYS A 21 -14.55 -0.49 -12.80
CA LYS A 21 -15.16 -0.14 -11.51
C LYS A 21 -14.45 -0.94 -10.40
N LEU A 22 -13.80 -0.24 -9.47
CA LEU A 22 -13.26 -0.82 -8.25
C LEU A 22 -14.43 -1.11 -7.29
N ASP A 23 -14.35 -2.23 -6.59
CA ASP A 23 -15.33 -2.62 -5.56
C ASP A 23 -15.03 -1.90 -4.23
N LEU A 24 -13.75 -1.56 -4.00
CA LEU A 24 -13.26 -0.91 -2.80
C LEU A 24 -12.10 0.02 -3.11
N VAL A 25 -12.12 1.22 -2.55
CA VAL A 25 -10.96 2.11 -2.51
C VAL A 25 -10.64 2.42 -1.06
N CYS A 26 -9.43 2.09 -0.64
CA CYS A 26 -8.91 2.48 0.66
C CYS A 26 -8.07 3.76 0.50
N MET A 27 -8.09 4.63 1.50
CA MET A 27 -7.23 5.81 1.54
C MET A 27 -6.55 5.88 2.89
N GLY A 28 -5.22 6.02 2.90
CA GLY A 28 -4.50 6.11 4.16
C GLY A 28 -3.00 6.04 4.03
N HIS A 29 -2.35 5.85 5.18
CA HIS A 29 -0.91 5.70 5.24
C HIS A 29 -0.50 4.32 4.73
N ILE A 30 0.63 4.32 4.05
CA ILE A 30 1.31 3.12 3.59
C ILE A 30 2.63 3.10 4.35
N LEU A 31 2.84 2.05 5.13
CA LEU A 31 4.01 1.89 5.99
C LEU A 31 4.83 0.69 5.53
N TYR A 32 6.15 0.81 5.64
CA TYR A 32 7.06 -0.32 5.61
C TYR A 32 7.23 -0.82 7.04
N ASP A 33 6.75 -2.02 7.34
CA ASP A 33 6.82 -2.57 8.69
C ASP A 33 8.08 -3.41 8.81
N VAL A 34 8.87 -3.16 9.86
CA VAL A 34 10.03 -3.94 10.28
C VAL A 34 9.69 -4.57 11.62
N ARG A 35 9.73 -5.89 11.71
CA ARG A 35 9.39 -6.63 12.93
C ARG A 35 10.63 -7.33 13.49
N CYS A 36 10.87 -7.13 14.78
CA CYS A 36 11.98 -7.72 15.51
C CYS A 36 11.46 -8.42 16.76
N TYR A 37 11.81 -9.70 16.92
CA TYR A 37 11.58 -10.43 18.16
C TYR A 37 12.86 -10.39 19.00
N VAL A 38 12.76 -9.90 20.22
CA VAL A 38 13.91 -9.67 21.12
C VAL A 38 13.74 -10.45 22.44
N ASP A 39 14.85 -10.67 23.13
CA ASP A 39 14.86 -11.36 24.43
C ASP A 39 14.22 -10.52 25.55
N HIS A 40 14.30 -9.20 25.45
CA HIS A 40 13.64 -8.21 26.30
C HIS A 40 13.47 -6.89 25.56
N LEU A 41 12.46 -6.07 25.92
CA LEU A 41 12.39 -4.71 25.40
C LEU A 41 13.62 -3.90 25.84
N PRO A 42 14.25 -3.11 24.94
CA PRO A 42 15.42 -2.31 25.28
C PRO A 42 15.15 -1.35 26.44
N LYS A 43 16.08 -1.28 27.39
CA LYS A 43 16.09 -0.25 28.45
C LYS A 43 17.09 0.84 28.08
N PRO A 44 16.98 2.05 28.65
CA PRO A 44 17.99 3.09 28.48
C PRO A 44 19.40 2.54 28.71
N ASP A 45 20.30 2.80 27.76
CA ASP A 45 21.70 2.37 27.77
C ASP A 45 21.92 0.84 27.86
N LYS A 46 20.93 0.03 27.47
CA LYS A 46 21.03 -1.43 27.38
C LYS A 46 20.72 -1.94 25.98
N THR A 47 21.33 -3.07 25.64
CA THR A 47 21.18 -3.72 24.34
C THR A 47 20.28 -4.94 24.48
N ALA A 48 19.20 -4.99 23.69
CA ALA A 48 18.41 -6.19 23.47
C ALA A 48 18.97 -6.99 22.30
N LEU A 49 18.88 -8.32 22.37
CA LEU A 49 19.34 -9.21 21.30
C LEU A 49 18.16 -9.75 20.51
N ILE A 50 18.23 -9.60 19.19
CA ILE A 50 17.24 -10.16 18.27
C ILE A 50 17.36 -11.69 18.28
N GLN A 51 16.24 -12.37 18.47
CA GLN A 51 16.13 -13.83 18.63
C GLN A 51 15.72 -14.57 17.35
N SER A 52 15.31 -13.84 16.30
CA SER A 52 14.84 -14.40 15.04
C SER A 52 15.36 -13.58 13.84
N PRO A 53 15.23 -14.06 12.60
CA PRO A 53 15.40 -13.18 11.44
C PRO A 53 14.51 -11.93 11.56
N ILE A 54 15.03 -10.80 11.10
CA ILE A 54 14.25 -9.57 11.00
C ILE A 54 13.26 -9.73 9.85
N GLU A 55 11.99 -9.51 10.13
CA GLU A 55 10.92 -9.62 9.13
C GLU A 55 10.53 -8.24 8.63
N THR A 56 10.18 -8.15 7.35
CA THR A 56 9.72 -6.91 6.74
C THR A 56 8.46 -7.14 5.93
N SER A 57 7.48 -6.26 6.05
CA SER A 57 6.20 -6.36 5.35
C SER A 57 5.66 -5.00 4.94
N GLY A 58 4.60 -5.01 4.11
CA GLY A 58 3.76 -3.82 3.94
C GLY A 58 2.83 -3.66 5.15
N GLY A 59 2.56 -2.41 5.52
CA GLY A 59 1.74 -2.05 6.67
C GLY A 59 0.90 -0.80 6.43
N GLY A 60 0.18 -0.41 7.48
CA GLY A 60 -0.84 0.63 7.46
C GLY A 60 -2.25 0.05 7.30
N SER A 61 -3.19 0.49 8.14
CA SER A 61 -4.53 -0.11 8.21
C SER A 61 -5.27 -0.10 6.87
N ALA A 62 -5.24 1.04 6.15
CA ALA A 62 -5.87 1.16 4.84
C ALA A 62 -5.20 0.24 3.79
N ALA A 63 -3.87 0.14 3.81
CA ALA A 63 -3.11 -0.74 2.93
C ALA A 63 -3.45 -2.22 3.18
N ASN A 64 -3.53 -2.63 4.45
CA ASN A 64 -3.88 -4.00 4.84
C ASN A 64 -5.29 -4.37 4.40
N VAL A 65 -6.26 -3.45 4.55
CA VAL A 65 -7.63 -3.67 4.08
C VAL A 65 -7.65 -3.83 2.56
N ALA A 66 -6.98 -2.95 1.80
CA ALA A 66 -6.92 -3.05 0.35
C ALA A 66 -6.33 -4.40 -0.12
N VAL A 67 -5.20 -4.81 0.47
CA VAL A 67 -4.53 -6.09 0.16
C VAL A 67 -5.42 -7.28 0.49
N ASN A 68 -6.00 -7.32 1.70
CA ASN A 68 -6.85 -8.43 2.12
C ASN A 68 -8.13 -8.52 1.28
N SER A 69 -8.76 -7.40 0.95
CA SER A 69 -9.91 -7.37 0.05
C SER A 69 -9.57 -7.89 -1.34
N ALA A 70 -8.40 -7.52 -1.88
CA ALA A 70 -7.93 -8.07 -3.16
C ALA A 70 -7.68 -9.58 -3.09
N MET A 71 -7.07 -10.06 -2.00
CA MET A 71 -6.88 -11.50 -1.76
C MET A 71 -8.21 -12.27 -1.66
N LEU A 72 -9.27 -11.63 -1.19
CA LEU A 72 -10.63 -12.19 -1.14
C LEU A 72 -11.39 -12.06 -2.47
N GLY A 73 -10.75 -11.55 -3.54
CA GLY A 73 -11.29 -11.50 -4.89
C GLY A 73 -11.97 -10.18 -5.28
N MET A 74 -11.94 -9.16 -4.42
CA MET A 74 -12.46 -7.83 -4.76
C MET A 74 -11.48 -7.05 -5.66
N LYS A 75 -12.00 -6.17 -6.52
CA LYS A 75 -11.20 -5.16 -7.21
C LYS A 75 -10.90 -4.00 -6.26
N ALA A 76 -9.81 -4.10 -5.50
CA ALA A 76 -9.42 -3.09 -4.53
C ALA A 76 -8.38 -2.11 -5.09
N GLY A 77 -8.47 -0.84 -4.70
CA GLY A 77 -7.45 0.18 -4.94
C GLY A 77 -7.02 0.89 -3.66
N ILE A 78 -5.86 1.54 -3.70
CA ILE A 78 -5.30 2.29 -2.58
C ILE A 78 -4.88 3.70 -3.02
N ILE A 79 -5.29 4.69 -2.23
CA ILE A 79 -4.87 6.09 -2.34
C ILE A 79 -3.94 6.42 -1.18
N GLY A 80 -2.74 6.88 -1.48
CA GLY A 80 -1.74 7.20 -0.47
C GLY A 80 -0.45 7.74 -1.07
N ASN A 81 0.56 7.91 -0.22
CA ASN A 81 1.89 8.33 -0.66
C ASN A 81 2.93 7.28 -0.24
N VAL A 82 3.93 7.08 -1.08
CA VAL A 82 5.17 6.37 -0.75
C VAL A 82 6.37 7.24 -1.09
N GLY A 83 7.51 6.96 -0.47
CA GLY A 83 8.77 7.63 -0.75
C GLY A 83 9.32 7.29 -2.13
N SER A 84 10.37 8.00 -2.52
CA SER A 84 11.19 7.71 -3.70
C SER A 84 12.33 6.75 -3.38
N ASP A 85 12.22 6.02 -2.27
CA ASP A 85 13.22 5.12 -1.71
C ASP A 85 12.90 3.63 -2.00
N HIS A 86 13.80 2.76 -1.59
CA HIS A 86 13.66 1.31 -1.79
C HIS A 86 12.43 0.74 -1.06
N GLN A 87 12.09 1.28 0.10
CA GLN A 87 10.86 0.91 0.83
C GLN A 87 9.62 1.25 -0.03
N GLY A 88 9.60 2.39 -0.70
CA GLY A 88 8.53 2.77 -1.61
C GLY A 88 8.41 1.84 -2.82
N ASP A 89 9.55 1.38 -3.37
CA ASP A 89 9.59 0.34 -4.41
C ASP A 89 8.96 -0.97 -3.91
N PHE A 90 9.39 -1.43 -2.74
CA PHE A 90 8.89 -2.65 -2.10
C PHE A 90 7.38 -2.58 -1.88
N LEU A 91 6.87 -1.49 -1.32
CA LEU A 91 5.45 -1.31 -1.02
C LEU A 91 4.58 -1.36 -2.28
N LEU A 92 4.99 -0.66 -3.33
CA LEU A 92 4.29 -0.68 -4.62
C LEU A 92 4.33 -2.07 -5.28
N SER A 93 5.47 -2.76 -5.20
CA SER A 93 5.58 -4.14 -5.68
C SER A 93 4.67 -5.07 -4.90
N ASN A 94 4.59 -4.91 -3.58
CA ASN A 94 3.74 -5.71 -2.71
C ASN A 94 2.25 -5.55 -3.08
N PHE A 95 1.77 -4.32 -3.26
CA PHE A 95 0.40 -4.08 -3.71
C PHE A 95 0.09 -4.74 -5.05
N ARG A 96 0.97 -4.57 -6.04
CA ARG A 96 0.78 -5.16 -7.38
C ARG A 96 0.78 -6.69 -7.33
N LYS A 97 1.62 -7.29 -6.49
CA LYS A 97 1.66 -8.74 -6.28
C LYS A 97 0.30 -9.28 -5.82
N PHE A 98 -0.43 -8.53 -4.99
CA PHE A 98 -1.76 -8.90 -4.50
C PHE A 98 -2.91 -8.34 -5.35
N GLY A 99 -2.63 -7.75 -6.51
CA GLY A 99 -3.66 -7.28 -7.44
C GLY A 99 -4.35 -5.97 -7.01
N VAL A 100 -3.77 -5.20 -6.08
CA VAL A 100 -4.29 -3.90 -5.67
C VAL A 100 -3.95 -2.83 -6.72
N ASP A 101 -4.94 -2.03 -7.13
CA ASP A 101 -4.71 -0.87 -7.98
C ASP A 101 -3.97 0.24 -7.21
N VAL A 102 -2.80 0.62 -7.75
CA VAL A 102 -1.91 1.65 -7.19
C VAL A 102 -1.85 2.91 -8.05
N SER A 103 -2.74 3.07 -9.03
CA SER A 103 -2.77 4.22 -9.94
C SER A 103 -2.89 5.57 -9.24
N GLN A 104 -3.48 5.58 -8.03
CA GLN A 104 -3.65 6.76 -7.18
C GLN A 104 -2.61 6.86 -6.03
N VAL A 105 -1.60 5.98 -6.01
CA VAL A 105 -0.48 6.10 -5.06
C VAL A 105 0.56 7.07 -5.62
N LYS A 106 0.85 8.14 -4.89
CA LYS A 106 1.85 9.13 -5.30
C LYS A 106 3.23 8.77 -4.75
N ARG A 107 4.23 8.76 -5.63
CA ARG A 107 5.63 8.81 -5.22
C ARG A 107 6.01 10.23 -4.88
N MET A 108 6.50 10.42 -3.67
CA MET A 108 6.95 11.70 -3.15
C MET A 108 8.47 11.66 -2.94
N ARG A 109 9.17 12.77 -3.18
CA ARG A 109 10.59 12.89 -2.86
C ARG A 109 10.79 12.73 -1.34
N GLY A 110 11.64 11.79 -0.93
CA GLY A 110 11.94 11.49 0.47
C GLY A 110 11.67 10.02 0.83
N ASN A 111 11.70 9.72 2.12
CA ASN A 111 11.60 8.35 2.62
C ASN A 111 10.15 7.91 2.86
N SER A 112 9.83 6.66 2.60
CA SER A 112 8.56 6.04 2.94
C SER A 112 8.36 6.00 4.45
N GLY A 113 7.10 6.00 4.89
CA GLY A 113 6.80 5.77 6.30
C GLY A 113 7.26 4.38 6.71
N THR A 114 7.81 4.25 7.92
CA THR A 114 8.33 2.97 8.43
C THR A 114 7.89 2.78 9.87
N ALA A 115 7.35 1.62 10.21
CA ALA A 115 7.09 1.23 11.58
C ALA A 115 8.07 0.14 11.99
N ILE A 116 8.76 0.32 13.11
CA ILE A 116 9.61 -0.68 13.74
C ILE A 116 8.81 -1.24 14.91
N VAL A 117 8.45 -2.52 14.82
CA VAL A 117 7.67 -3.24 15.82
C VAL A 117 8.61 -4.20 16.54
N VAL A 118 8.88 -3.90 17.80
CA VAL A 118 9.71 -4.72 18.67
C VAL A 118 8.79 -5.51 19.59
N VAL A 119 8.92 -6.83 19.57
CA VAL A 119 8.14 -7.74 20.41
C VAL A 119 9.09 -8.53 21.30
N ASP A 120 8.86 -8.52 22.60
CA ASP A 120 9.67 -9.33 23.51
C ASP A 120 9.07 -10.74 23.75
N LYS A 121 9.81 -11.57 24.50
CA LYS A 121 9.37 -12.93 24.86
C LYS A 121 8.11 -12.99 25.75
N SER A 122 7.75 -11.88 26.40
CA SER A 122 6.54 -11.74 27.21
C SER A 122 5.34 -11.30 26.36
N ALA A 123 5.54 -11.13 25.04
CA ALA A 123 4.59 -10.57 24.09
C ALA A 123 4.25 -9.09 24.33
N GLU A 124 5.11 -8.35 25.03
CA GLU A 124 5.02 -6.90 25.09
C GLU A 124 5.49 -6.30 23.75
N VAL A 125 4.84 -5.21 23.33
CA VAL A 125 5.06 -4.59 22.02
C VAL A 125 5.41 -3.12 22.19
N GLU A 126 6.54 -2.71 21.62
CA GLU A 126 6.87 -1.32 21.38
C GLU A 126 6.90 -1.02 19.88
N VAL A 127 6.39 0.16 19.51
CA VAL A 127 6.34 0.61 18.12
C VAL A 127 7.01 1.97 18.00
N ILE A 128 7.98 2.06 17.10
CA ILE A 128 8.66 3.30 16.73
C ILE A 128 8.33 3.60 15.28
N GLU A 129 7.76 4.77 15.00
CA GLU A 129 7.34 5.13 13.65
C GLU A 129 8.14 6.32 13.11
N SER A 130 8.68 6.15 11.90
CA SER A 130 9.10 7.25 11.04
C SER A 130 7.94 7.62 10.11
N VAL A 131 7.48 8.87 10.22
CA VAL A 131 6.31 9.36 9.45
C VAL A 131 6.56 9.48 7.94
N GLY A 132 7.83 9.49 7.51
CA GLY A 132 8.22 9.55 6.09
C GLY A 132 7.58 10.71 5.31
N VAL A 133 7.28 10.47 4.03
CA VAL A 133 6.65 11.42 3.10
C VAL A 133 5.18 11.73 3.38
N ARG A 134 4.69 11.42 4.57
CA ARG A 134 3.34 11.81 4.99
C ARG A 134 3.23 13.33 5.02
N LYS A 135 2.35 13.89 4.19
CA LYS A 135 2.00 15.32 4.28
C LYS A 135 1.21 15.58 5.56
N ARG A 136 1.61 16.63 6.30
CA ARG A 136 0.84 17.17 7.42
C ARG A 136 -0.59 17.48 6.95
N ARG A 137 -1.58 17.11 7.77
CA ARG A 137 -3.03 17.06 7.52
C ARG A 137 -3.70 18.39 7.07
N GLU A 138 -2.95 19.49 6.92
CA GLU A 138 -3.49 20.86 6.80
C GLU A 138 -4.27 21.16 5.50
N ARG A 139 -4.22 20.32 4.47
CA ARG A 139 -4.93 20.58 3.18
C ARG A 139 -6.05 19.63 2.80
N LEU A 140 -6.31 18.55 3.55
CA LEU A 140 -7.40 17.63 3.22
C LEU A 140 -8.78 18.10 3.70
N MET A 141 -8.84 19.06 4.64
CA MET A 141 -10.10 19.65 5.10
C MET A 141 -10.58 20.84 4.25
N ASN A 142 -9.72 21.42 3.40
CA ASN A 142 -10.02 22.65 2.66
C ASN A 142 -10.31 22.45 1.16
N GLY A 143 -10.68 21.24 0.71
CA GLY A 143 -11.31 21.13 -0.62
C GLY A 143 -11.08 19.86 -1.45
N ILE A 144 -10.68 18.72 -0.90
CA ILE A 144 -10.53 17.48 -1.70
C ILE A 144 -11.14 16.31 -0.93
N LEU A 145 -12.45 16.15 -1.10
CA LEU A 145 -13.23 14.90 -1.08
C LEU A 145 -14.70 15.29 -1.25
N GLN A 146 -15.08 15.79 -2.44
CA GLN A 146 -16.48 15.67 -2.82
C GLN A 146 -16.65 14.22 -3.29
N MET A 147 -17.54 13.50 -2.61
CA MET A 147 -17.90 12.08 -2.87
C MET A 147 -18.35 11.78 -4.31
N GLN A 148 -18.36 12.78 -5.20
CA GLN A 148 -18.81 12.71 -6.59
C GLN A 148 -17.70 12.27 -7.55
N ASP A 149 -16.42 12.33 -7.16
CA ASP A 149 -15.28 11.99 -8.04
C ASP A 149 -15.01 10.47 -8.19
N PHE A 150 -15.72 9.62 -7.44
CA PHE A 150 -15.48 8.16 -7.39
C PHE A 150 -16.68 7.32 -7.83
N CYS A 151 -17.77 7.94 -8.27
CA CYS A 151 -18.93 7.25 -8.83
C CYS A 151 -19.37 7.95 -10.12
N THR A 152 -18.92 7.42 -11.25
CA THR A 152 -19.63 7.46 -12.54
C THR A 152 -19.65 6.07 -13.11
#